data_AF-A0A2U8E469-F1
#
_entry.id   AF-A0A2U8E469-F1
#
_cell.length_a   1.000
_cell.length_b   1.000
_cell.length_c   1.000
_cell.angle_alpha   90.00
_cell.angle_beta   90.00
_cell.angle_gamma   90.00
#
_symmetry.space_group_name_H-M   'P 1'
#
loop_
_entity.id
_entity.type
_entity.pdbx_description
1 polymer ?
#
loop_
_entity_poly.entity_id
_entity_poly.type
_entity_poly.pdbx_seq_one_letter_code
_entity_poly.pdbx_strand_id
1 'polypeptide(L)'
;MPGFNELDFRNTNSLWCGVLAETLHRCGVQQAVVSPGSRSTPLVFALARHSRIETHPVLDERSAAFFALGIAKSSMRPVALVCTSGTAAANFFPAIIEAQESGAPLVVITADRPPEMRECSSGQTIDQQKLYGSHVNWYHELAVPEPAIERLRYLRQTIAFAVARSTQPERGPVHLNAPFRDPLPPVEDKNGIVDRERIEAEFFHDNWRHFDAGAQCSDNTVFAPIRDLSREKRGLIIAGPGGVQNASEIAASTGWPVLADALSHERHLETSPSVIRVSAYDAILRNEAAAASLAPSFVLCAGGWPTSKILRAWIENTQPAVLMVAPTFHNRDALHCRTTWVRGNHIAPFRDPPKSASDDYRDAWARAEKSARATLDTALDTVADTDLFEPRATSLLAKHLPKQTNIFIANSMPVRDAEYFWPANDRCHFIHHNRGANGIDGTLSTALGVAHGTGNPAVLLTGDLSLLHDTNGFLLANASRTRGSLTIVLVNNNGGGIFEHLPVAQFDPPFEEYFATPQNIDFAKLCATYGVEHTRIESWTQFTKLISTLPERGVRVLEIPTDRKRDTARRKALLAQAAAAV
;
A
#
# COMPACT_ATOMS: atom_id res chain seq x y z
N MET A 1 1.50 -34.59 -2.12
CA MET A 1 1.94 -34.91 -0.75
C MET A 1 0.74 -34.70 0.17
N PRO A 2 0.44 -35.61 1.11
CA PRO A 2 -0.67 -35.43 2.03
C PRO A 2 -0.43 -34.15 2.85
N GLY A 3 -1.44 -33.30 2.92
CA GLY A 3 -1.37 -32.05 3.64
C GLY A 3 -1.17 -32.27 5.14
N PHE A 4 -0.39 -31.40 5.78
CA PHE A 4 -0.19 -31.37 7.23
C PHE A 4 -1.54 -31.37 7.95
N ASN A 5 -1.90 -32.52 8.52
CA ASN A 5 -3.00 -32.74 9.49
C ASN A 5 -2.42 -33.18 10.86
N GLU A 6 -1.10 -33.10 11.06
CA GLU A 6 -0.42 -33.66 12.22
C GLU A 6 0.69 -32.72 12.71
N LEU A 7 0.77 -32.49 14.03
CA LEU A 7 1.84 -31.72 14.66
C LEU A 7 3.19 -32.45 14.56
N ASP A 8 4.29 -31.71 14.55
CA ASP A 8 5.63 -32.30 14.44
C ASP A 8 6.23 -32.58 15.83
N PHE A 9 6.20 -33.84 16.26
CA PHE A 9 6.65 -34.26 17.59
C PHE A 9 8.15 -34.58 17.69
N ARG A 10 8.96 -34.31 16.65
CA ARG A 10 10.39 -34.69 16.67
C ARG A 10 11.16 -34.03 17.81
N ASN A 11 10.94 -32.75 18.08
CA ASN A 11 11.46 -32.09 19.28
C ASN A 11 10.56 -30.93 19.71
N THR A 12 10.87 -30.35 20.88
CA THR A 12 10.09 -29.24 21.46
C THR A 12 9.91 -28.06 20.50
N ASN A 13 10.97 -27.66 19.79
CA ASN A 13 10.89 -26.55 18.83
C ASN A 13 9.98 -26.88 17.65
N SER A 14 10.01 -28.12 17.17
CA SER A 14 9.17 -28.60 16.07
C SER A 14 7.69 -28.62 16.46
N LEU A 15 7.37 -29.11 17.66
CA LEU A 15 6.00 -29.12 18.17
C LEU A 15 5.48 -27.70 18.39
N TRP A 16 6.27 -26.87 19.04
CA TRP A 16 5.96 -25.47 19.31
C TRP A 16 5.65 -24.71 18.02
N CYS A 17 6.51 -24.81 17.01
CA CYS A 17 6.30 -24.11 15.75
C CYS A 17 5.17 -24.73 14.91
N GLY A 18 4.91 -26.03 15.05
CA GLY A 18 3.72 -26.68 14.47
C GLY A 18 2.42 -26.10 15.03
N VAL A 19 2.33 -25.95 16.36
CA VAL A 19 1.17 -25.29 17.01
C VAL A 19 1.04 -23.84 16.58
N LEU A 20 2.16 -23.11 16.49
CA LEU A 20 2.17 -21.73 16.00
C LEU A 20 1.62 -21.63 14.56
N ALA A 21 2.13 -22.44 13.63
CA ALA A 21 1.70 -22.42 12.23
C ALA A 21 0.23 -22.79 12.06
N GLU A 22 -0.23 -23.84 12.74
CA GLU A 22 -1.65 -24.24 12.75
C GLU A 22 -2.54 -23.11 13.32
N THR A 23 -2.09 -22.45 14.39
CA THR A 23 -2.83 -21.34 14.99
C THR A 23 -2.90 -20.13 14.04
N LEU A 24 -1.80 -19.76 13.38
CA LEU A 24 -1.79 -18.70 12.36
C LEU A 24 -2.82 -18.98 11.27
N HIS A 25 -2.82 -20.21 10.72
CA HIS A 25 -3.76 -20.65 9.71
C HIS A 25 -5.22 -20.55 10.18
N ARG A 26 -5.53 -21.06 11.38
CA ARG A 26 -6.87 -20.97 11.98
C ARG A 26 -7.33 -19.53 12.22
N CYS A 27 -6.39 -18.60 12.44
CA CYS A 27 -6.66 -17.18 12.56
C CYS A 27 -6.72 -16.43 11.21
N GLY A 28 -6.67 -17.14 10.08
CA GLY A 28 -6.87 -16.58 8.74
C GLY A 28 -5.60 -16.20 7.98
N VAL A 29 -4.42 -16.49 8.54
CA VAL A 29 -3.14 -16.31 7.82
C VAL A 29 -3.00 -17.40 6.76
N GLN A 30 -2.85 -17.01 5.51
CA GLN A 30 -2.72 -17.94 4.37
C GLN A 30 -1.36 -17.85 3.67
N GLN A 31 -0.60 -16.81 3.98
CA GLN A 31 0.64 -16.45 3.31
C GLN A 31 1.70 -16.17 4.36
N ALA A 32 2.90 -16.70 4.15
CA ALA A 32 4.07 -16.43 4.97
C ALA A 32 5.26 -16.07 4.07
N VAL A 33 5.88 -14.93 4.34
CA VAL A 33 7.15 -14.53 3.70
C VAL A 33 8.28 -14.81 4.68
N VAL A 34 9.28 -15.57 4.23
CA VAL A 34 10.35 -16.06 5.09
C VAL A 34 11.72 -15.72 4.50
N SER A 35 12.61 -15.18 5.32
CA SER A 35 14.01 -14.97 4.97
C SER A 35 14.91 -16.06 5.59
N PRO A 36 15.96 -16.50 4.87
CA PRO A 36 16.76 -17.65 5.28
C PRO A 36 17.57 -17.37 6.54
N GLY A 37 17.71 -18.37 7.40
CA GLY A 37 18.64 -18.31 8.54
C GLY A 37 18.53 -19.49 9.49
N SER A 38 19.58 -19.71 10.29
CA SER A 38 19.67 -20.89 11.16
C SER A 38 18.72 -20.80 12.35
N ARG A 39 18.66 -19.67 13.08
CA ARG A 39 17.85 -19.57 14.30
C ARG A 39 16.34 -19.64 14.02
N SER A 40 15.90 -19.27 12.82
CA SER A 40 14.51 -19.39 12.35
C SER A 40 14.14 -20.77 11.81
N THR A 41 15.06 -21.77 11.82
CA THR A 41 14.81 -23.12 11.29
C THR A 41 13.49 -23.73 11.75
N PRO A 42 13.14 -23.75 13.05
CA PRO A 42 11.87 -24.33 13.50
C PRO A 42 10.62 -23.67 12.88
N LEU A 43 10.62 -22.34 12.78
CA LEU A 43 9.53 -21.56 12.20
C LEU A 43 9.39 -21.82 10.71
N VAL A 44 10.49 -21.71 9.98
CA VAL A 44 10.52 -21.89 8.51
C VAL A 44 10.07 -23.31 8.16
N PHE A 45 10.53 -24.31 8.91
CA PHE A 45 10.18 -25.71 8.65
C PHE A 45 8.70 -25.99 8.91
N ALA A 46 8.13 -25.45 9.98
CA ALA A 46 6.70 -25.58 10.29
C ALA A 46 5.82 -24.90 9.22
N LEU A 47 6.15 -23.66 8.83
CA LEU A 47 5.41 -22.92 7.81
C LEU A 47 5.50 -23.58 6.42
N ALA A 48 6.70 -23.97 6.00
CA ALA A 48 6.92 -24.57 4.69
C ALA A 48 6.26 -25.94 4.52
N ARG A 49 6.02 -26.68 5.61
CA ARG A 49 5.31 -27.97 5.60
C ARG A 49 3.80 -27.83 5.76
N HIS A 50 3.33 -26.70 6.28
CA HIS A 50 1.92 -26.47 6.51
C HIS A 50 1.16 -26.42 5.18
N SER A 51 0.19 -27.31 4.98
CA SER A 51 -0.45 -27.52 3.68
C SER A 51 -1.34 -26.37 3.21
N ARG A 52 -1.75 -25.51 4.14
CA ARG A 52 -2.70 -24.41 3.89
C ARG A 52 -2.09 -23.02 4.02
N ILE A 53 -0.80 -22.94 4.34
CA ILE A 53 -0.03 -21.69 4.33
C ILE A 53 0.95 -21.75 3.17
N GLU A 54 0.78 -20.86 2.20
CA GLU A 54 1.74 -20.70 1.13
C GLU A 54 2.95 -19.90 1.65
N THR A 55 4.13 -20.52 1.56
CA THR A 55 5.37 -19.96 2.10
C THR A 55 6.30 -19.51 0.98
N HIS A 56 6.74 -18.25 1.05
CA HIS A 56 7.58 -17.56 0.08
C HIS A 56 8.97 -17.29 0.64
N PRO A 57 10.00 -18.02 0.18
CA PRO A 57 11.38 -17.72 0.55
C PRO A 57 11.89 -16.49 -0.20
N VAL A 58 12.39 -15.50 0.53
CA VAL A 58 12.92 -14.25 -0.03
C VAL A 58 14.26 -13.93 0.62
N LEU A 59 15.28 -13.76 -0.21
CA LEU A 59 16.66 -13.62 0.25
C LEU A 59 16.89 -12.32 1.05
N ASP A 60 16.52 -11.18 0.47
CA ASP A 60 16.69 -9.86 1.08
C ASP A 60 15.52 -9.55 2.01
N GLU A 61 15.79 -9.40 3.32
CA GLU A 61 14.75 -9.13 4.33
C GLU A 61 13.96 -7.85 4.07
N ARG A 62 14.59 -6.79 3.55
CA ARG A 62 13.90 -5.52 3.26
C ARG A 62 12.89 -5.75 2.13
N SER A 63 13.32 -6.34 1.02
CA SER A 63 12.43 -6.69 -0.09
C SER A 63 11.35 -7.71 0.34
N ALA A 64 11.70 -8.67 1.21
CA ALA A 64 10.74 -9.64 1.79
C ALA A 64 9.62 -8.93 2.56
N ALA A 65 9.97 -7.95 3.40
CA ALA A 65 9.01 -7.22 4.20
C ALA A 65 8.06 -6.38 3.32
N PHE A 66 8.58 -5.74 2.27
CA PHE A 66 7.76 -4.99 1.32
C PHE A 66 6.92 -5.89 0.41
N PHE A 67 7.38 -7.10 0.09
CA PHE A 67 6.58 -8.12 -0.59
C PHE A 67 5.41 -8.59 0.27
N ALA A 68 5.66 -8.89 1.55
CA ALA A 68 4.62 -9.23 2.52
C ALA A 68 3.60 -8.08 2.68
N LEU A 69 4.07 -6.84 2.74
CA LEU A 69 3.25 -5.63 2.76
C LEU A 69 2.33 -5.55 1.53
N GLY A 70 2.85 -5.83 0.33
CA GLY A 70 2.05 -5.85 -0.89
C GLY A 70 0.93 -6.88 -0.86
N ILE A 71 1.23 -8.10 -0.41
CA ILE A 71 0.23 -9.17 -0.22
C ILE A 71 -0.83 -8.74 0.81
N ALA A 72 -0.41 -8.15 1.92
CA ALA A 72 -1.31 -7.72 2.99
C ALA A 72 -2.24 -6.59 2.53
N LYS A 73 -1.71 -5.61 1.78
CA LYS A 73 -2.50 -4.49 1.21
C LYS A 73 -3.54 -4.99 0.21
N SER A 74 -3.18 -5.92 -0.69
CA SER A 74 -4.10 -6.38 -1.73
C SER A 74 -5.15 -7.38 -1.21
N SER A 75 -4.75 -8.28 -0.31
CA SER A 75 -5.64 -9.32 0.23
C SER A 75 -6.48 -8.84 1.41
N MET A 76 -6.07 -7.73 2.06
CA MET A 76 -6.69 -7.21 3.26
C MET A 76 -6.72 -8.23 4.41
N ARG A 77 -5.79 -9.20 4.40
CA ARG A 77 -5.63 -10.30 5.36
C ARG A 77 -4.24 -10.28 6.01
N PRO A 78 -4.11 -10.79 7.25
CA PRO A 78 -2.82 -10.87 7.93
C PRO A 78 -1.83 -11.76 7.17
N VAL A 79 -0.61 -11.27 7.00
CA VAL A 79 0.51 -12.00 6.38
C VAL A 79 1.62 -12.20 7.40
N ALA A 80 2.11 -13.43 7.54
CA ALA A 80 3.26 -13.71 8.40
C ALA A 80 4.57 -13.27 7.72
N LEU A 81 5.45 -12.62 8.46
CA LEU A 81 6.78 -12.19 8.00
C LEU A 81 7.83 -12.70 8.97
N VAL A 82 8.74 -13.55 8.51
CA VAL A 82 9.67 -14.30 9.38
C VAL A 82 11.12 -14.12 8.96
N CYS A 83 12.00 -13.84 9.92
CA CYS A 83 13.45 -13.86 9.72
C CYS A 83 14.19 -14.51 10.90
N THR A 84 15.49 -14.70 10.71
CA THR A 84 16.42 -15.09 11.79
C THR A 84 16.73 -13.92 12.72
N SER A 85 17.56 -14.16 13.75
CA SER A 85 18.05 -13.14 14.67
C SER A 85 19.04 -12.16 14.04
N GLY A 86 19.24 -11.01 14.68
CA GLY A 86 20.24 -10.01 14.30
C GLY A 86 19.69 -8.94 13.36
N THR A 87 20.55 -8.39 12.51
CA THR A 87 20.19 -7.30 11.57
C THR A 87 19.13 -7.71 10.54
N ALA A 88 18.87 -9.00 10.34
CA ALA A 88 17.76 -9.50 9.56
C ALA A 88 16.42 -8.88 10.03
N ALA A 89 16.18 -8.85 11.34
CA ALA A 89 15.01 -8.20 11.93
C ALA A 89 15.01 -6.67 11.68
N ALA A 90 16.16 -6.02 11.82
CA ALA A 90 16.25 -4.57 11.57
C ALA A 90 15.94 -4.18 10.11
N ASN A 91 16.22 -5.05 9.14
CA ASN A 91 15.90 -4.79 7.72
C ASN A 91 14.40 -4.79 7.41
N PHE A 92 13.55 -5.34 8.29
CA PHE A 92 12.10 -5.23 8.15
C PHE A 92 11.57 -3.83 8.46
N PHE A 93 12.33 -3.03 9.20
CA PHE A 93 11.82 -1.80 9.83
C PHE A 93 11.15 -0.81 8.86
N PRO A 94 11.70 -0.52 7.66
CA PRO A 94 11.05 0.42 6.75
C PRO A 94 9.63 -0.02 6.32
N ALA A 95 9.46 -1.32 6.04
CA ALA A 95 8.14 -1.88 5.71
C ALA A 95 7.21 -1.93 6.92
N ILE A 96 7.74 -2.10 8.14
CA ILE A 96 6.93 -2.04 9.37
C ILE A 96 6.39 -0.63 9.59
N ILE A 97 7.22 0.40 9.38
CA ILE A 97 6.77 1.80 9.43
C ILE A 97 5.66 2.04 8.41
N GLU A 98 5.86 1.66 7.14
CA GLU A 98 4.82 1.82 6.12
C GLU A 98 3.56 1.00 6.44
N ALA A 99 3.69 -0.21 6.99
CA ALA A 99 2.55 -1.04 7.40
C ALA A 99 1.73 -0.37 8.52
N GLN A 100 2.38 0.25 9.50
CA GLN A 100 1.71 0.99 10.57
C GLN A 100 0.98 2.21 10.00
N GLU A 101 1.66 3.03 9.21
CA GLU A 101 1.09 4.28 8.66
C GLU A 101 -0.04 4.00 7.65
N SER A 102 0.03 2.89 6.91
CA SER A 102 -0.98 2.52 5.91
C SER A 102 -2.04 1.52 6.38
N GLY A 103 -1.92 0.98 7.59
CA GLY A 103 -2.85 0.00 8.15
C GLY A 103 -2.80 -1.37 7.49
N ALA A 104 -1.60 -1.86 7.15
CA ALA A 104 -1.41 -3.19 6.58
C ALA A 104 -1.19 -4.24 7.69
N PRO A 105 -1.97 -5.33 7.73
CA PRO A 105 -1.88 -6.34 8.78
C PRO A 105 -0.69 -7.29 8.58
N LEU A 106 0.42 -7.04 9.27
CA LEU A 106 1.60 -7.94 9.27
C LEU A 106 1.77 -8.61 10.63
N VAL A 107 2.07 -9.91 10.62
CA VAL A 107 2.48 -10.67 11.81
C VAL A 107 3.96 -10.95 11.71
N VAL A 108 4.77 -10.07 12.30
CA VAL A 108 6.23 -10.13 12.24
C VAL A 108 6.74 -11.08 13.31
N ILE A 109 7.47 -12.12 12.92
CA ILE A 109 8.02 -13.13 13.84
C ILE A 109 9.54 -13.18 13.65
N THR A 110 10.28 -12.64 14.61
CA THR A 110 11.75 -12.62 14.58
C THR A 110 12.29 -13.74 15.46
N ALA A 111 13.00 -14.71 14.89
CA ALA A 111 13.68 -15.70 15.71
C ALA A 111 14.78 -15.02 16.54
N ASP A 112 15.04 -15.53 17.75
CA ASP A 112 15.99 -14.93 18.67
C ASP A 112 16.78 -16.00 19.44
N ARG A 113 17.89 -15.58 20.04
CA ARG A 113 18.60 -16.37 21.04
C ARG A 113 17.79 -16.40 22.35
N PRO A 114 17.92 -17.48 23.14
CA PRO A 114 17.24 -17.58 24.42
C PRO A 114 17.83 -16.56 25.42
N PRO A 115 17.11 -16.20 26.49
CA PRO A 115 17.51 -15.13 27.42
C PRO A 115 18.94 -15.26 27.94
N GLU A 116 19.39 -16.48 28.27
CA GLU A 116 20.74 -16.74 28.78
C GLU A 116 21.88 -16.50 27.77
N MET A 117 21.56 -16.27 26.49
CA MET A 117 22.52 -15.98 25.42
C MET A 117 22.42 -14.54 24.90
N ARG A 118 21.73 -13.65 25.63
CA ARG A 118 21.64 -12.23 25.31
C ARG A 118 22.65 -11.44 26.13
N GLU A 119 23.04 -10.28 25.62
CA GLU A 119 23.99 -9.36 26.28
C GLU A 119 25.34 -9.98 26.68
N CYS A 120 25.68 -11.13 26.09
CA CYS A 120 26.88 -11.91 26.43
C CYS A 120 27.80 -12.13 25.22
N SER A 121 27.70 -11.29 24.19
CA SER A 121 28.43 -11.41 22.91
C SER A 121 28.22 -12.75 22.18
N SER A 122 27.05 -13.39 22.36
CA SER A 122 26.65 -14.51 21.51
C SER A 122 26.58 -14.07 20.05
N GLY A 123 27.12 -14.88 19.15
CA GLY A 123 27.14 -14.58 17.73
C GLY A 123 25.74 -14.35 17.16
N GLN A 124 25.60 -13.27 16.38
CA GLN A 124 24.36 -12.86 15.71
C GLN A 124 23.17 -12.64 16.69
N THR A 125 23.46 -12.07 17.86
CA THR A 125 22.47 -11.58 18.83
C THR A 125 22.50 -10.06 18.89
N ILE A 126 21.33 -9.42 18.81
CA ILE A 126 21.13 -7.99 19.11
C ILE A 126 20.00 -7.85 20.15
N ASP A 127 19.78 -6.66 20.67
CA ASP A 127 18.55 -6.39 21.41
C ASP A 127 17.35 -6.34 20.44
N GLN A 128 16.53 -7.39 20.47
CA GLN A 128 15.29 -7.46 19.70
C GLN A 128 14.05 -7.10 20.54
N GLN A 129 14.24 -6.68 21.80
CA GLN A 129 13.14 -6.30 22.67
C GLN A 129 12.52 -5.00 22.20
N LYS A 130 11.25 -5.06 21.77
CA LYS A 130 10.53 -3.91 21.21
C LYS A 130 11.33 -3.21 20.09
N LEU A 131 12.01 -3.99 19.24
CA LEU A 131 12.89 -3.49 18.18
C LEU A 131 12.24 -2.39 17.31
N TYR A 132 10.94 -2.51 17.05
CA TYR A 132 10.18 -1.56 16.22
C TYR A 132 9.45 -0.47 17.02
N GLY A 133 9.62 -0.42 18.35
CA GLY A 133 9.05 0.62 19.21
C GLY A 133 7.53 0.77 19.06
N SER A 134 7.09 2.00 18.80
CA SER A 134 5.68 2.36 18.58
C SER A 134 5.18 2.12 17.16
N HIS A 135 6.00 1.55 16.26
CA HIS A 135 5.61 1.24 14.89
C HIS A 135 4.91 -0.13 14.77
N VAL A 136 4.45 -0.69 15.88
CA VAL A 136 3.62 -1.91 15.91
C VAL A 136 2.43 -1.71 16.84
N ASN A 137 1.29 -2.28 16.46
CA ASN A 137 0.07 -2.30 17.28
C ASN A 137 0.26 -3.09 18.58
N TRP A 138 1.13 -4.10 18.56
CA TRP A 138 1.43 -4.93 19.71
C TRP A 138 2.79 -5.62 19.58
N TYR A 139 3.52 -5.67 20.69
CA TYR A 139 4.76 -6.41 20.84
C TYR A 139 4.60 -7.47 21.93
N HIS A 140 5.15 -8.65 21.69
CA HIS A 140 5.27 -9.68 22.72
C HIS A 140 6.47 -10.60 22.49
N GLU A 141 7.18 -10.93 23.56
CA GLU A 141 8.19 -11.99 23.54
C GLU A 141 7.54 -13.33 23.90
N LEU A 142 7.69 -14.32 23.03
CA LEU A 142 7.24 -15.68 23.31
C LEU A 142 8.13 -16.33 24.37
N ALA A 143 7.52 -17.17 25.23
CA ALA A 143 8.29 -18.05 26.09
C ALA A 143 9.23 -18.95 25.28
N VAL A 144 10.36 -19.34 25.88
CA VAL A 144 11.23 -20.37 25.28
C VAL A 144 10.40 -21.67 25.17
N PRO A 145 10.47 -22.39 24.03
CA PRO A 145 9.63 -23.57 23.80
C PRO A 145 9.69 -24.61 24.92
N GLU A 146 8.51 -25.08 25.33
CA GLU A 146 8.28 -26.16 26.29
C GLU A 146 7.17 -27.07 25.77
N PRO A 147 7.27 -28.41 25.91
CA PRO A 147 6.27 -29.34 25.38
C PRO A 147 5.04 -29.51 26.29
N ALA A 148 4.96 -28.78 27.41
CA ALA A 148 3.85 -28.86 28.35
C ALA A 148 2.55 -28.28 27.76
N ILE A 149 1.42 -28.94 27.97
CA ILE A 149 0.13 -28.56 27.39
C ILE A 149 -0.29 -27.13 27.78
N GLU A 150 -0.01 -26.69 29.01
CA GLU A 150 -0.29 -25.34 29.49
C GLU A 150 0.51 -24.29 28.71
N ARG A 151 1.75 -24.61 28.32
CA ARG A 151 2.62 -23.74 27.53
C ARG A 151 2.17 -23.68 26.07
N LEU A 152 1.71 -24.80 25.51
CA LEU A 152 1.12 -24.82 24.16
C LEU A 152 -0.21 -24.04 24.11
N ARG A 153 -1.04 -24.11 25.16
CA ARG A 153 -2.24 -23.27 25.30
C ARG A 153 -1.91 -21.79 25.36
N TYR A 154 -0.88 -21.42 26.13
CA TYR A 154 -0.34 -20.06 26.16
C TYR A 154 0.10 -19.59 24.76
N LEU A 155 0.88 -20.40 24.06
CA LEU A 155 1.35 -20.07 22.71
C LEU A 155 0.15 -19.82 21.79
N ARG A 156 -0.78 -20.78 21.73
CA ARG A 156 -2.00 -20.69 20.93
C ARG A 156 -2.76 -19.39 21.19
N GLN A 157 -3.01 -19.07 22.47
CA GLN A 157 -3.73 -17.85 22.85
C GLN A 157 -2.97 -16.59 22.45
N THR A 158 -1.65 -16.59 22.63
CA THR A 158 -0.77 -15.46 22.32
C THR A 158 -0.72 -15.17 20.83
N ILE A 159 -0.60 -16.21 19.99
CA ILE A 159 -0.63 -16.08 18.52
C ILE A 159 -2.00 -15.59 18.04
N ALA A 160 -3.09 -16.17 18.56
CA ALA A 160 -4.45 -15.74 18.19
C ALA A 160 -4.68 -14.26 18.54
N PHE A 161 -4.20 -13.83 19.71
CA PHE A 161 -4.26 -12.43 20.12
C PHE A 161 -3.39 -11.52 19.24
N ALA A 162 -2.19 -11.97 18.84
CA ALA A 162 -1.32 -11.24 17.91
C ALA A 162 -2.03 -10.97 16.58
N VAL A 163 -2.62 -12.01 15.98
CA VAL A 163 -3.34 -11.88 14.70
C VAL A 163 -4.54 -10.96 14.85
N ALA A 164 -5.31 -11.06 15.94
CA ALA A 164 -6.41 -10.13 16.23
C ALA A 164 -5.91 -8.68 16.34
N ARG A 165 -4.78 -8.43 17.02
CA ARG A 165 -4.17 -7.10 17.14
C ARG A 165 -3.61 -6.53 15.82
N SER A 166 -3.29 -7.40 14.86
CA SER A 166 -2.89 -6.96 13.52
C SER A 166 -4.07 -6.50 12.66
N THR A 167 -5.30 -6.88 13.02
CA THR A 167 -6.51 -6.58 12.23
C THR A 167 -7.51 -5.67 12.94
N GLN A 168 -7.48 -5.60 14.27
CA GLN A 168 -8.42 -4.86 15.11
C GLN A 168 -7.74 -4.16 16.31
N PRO A 169 -8.33 -3.06 16.82
CA PRO A 169 -9.45 -2.32 16.24
C PRO A 169 -9.04 -1.55 14.98
N GLU A 170 -7.75 -1.34 14.78
CA GLU A 170 -7.16 -0.82 13.56
C GLU A 170 -6.16 -1.85 13.03
N ARG A 171 -6.02 -1.92 11.72
CA ARG A 171 -5.07 -2.82 11.08
C ARG A 171 -3.66 -2.26 11.21
N GLY A 172 -2.67 -3.14 11.31
CA GLY A 172 -1.28 -2.73 11.41
C GLY A 172 -0.37 -3.91 11.75
N PRO A 173 0.94 -3.69 11.79
CA PRO A 173 1.90 -4.72 12.12
C PRO A 173 1.88 -5.06 13.63
N VAL A 174 2.16 -6.32 13.95
CA VAL A 174 2.49 -6.79 15.30
C VAL A 174 3.84 -7.49 15.28
N HIS A 175 4.55 -7.50 16.41
CA HIS A 175 5.86 -8.13 16.53
C HIS A 175 5.89 -9.18 17.63
N LEU A 176 6.23 -10.41 17.22
CA LEU A 176 6.49 -11.55 18.08
C LEU A 176 7.99 -11.85 18.06
N ASN A 177 8.68 -11.62 19.17
CA ASN A 177 10.07 -12.07 19.33
C ASN A 177 10.08 -13.53 19.82
N ALA A 178 10.76 -14.43 19.12
CA ALA A 178 10.67 -15.88 19.32
C ALA A 178 12.02 -16.50 19.71
N PRO A 179 12.34 -16.63 21.02
CA PRO A 179 13.59 -17.24 21.47
C PRO A 179 13.59 -18.76 21.30
N PHE A 180 14.66 -19.32 20.72
CA PHE A 180 14.82 -20.76 20.55
C PHE A 180 16.13 -21.28 21.14
N ARG A 181 16.08 -22.39 21.90
CA ARG A 181 17.26 -23.20 22.26
C ARG A 181 17.54 -24.25 21.19
N ASP A 182 18.72 -24.83 21.21
CA ASP A 182 19.00 -26.04 20.42
C ASP A 182 18.29 -27.28 21.02
N PRO A 183 17.93 -28.29 20.21
CA PRO A 183 18.19 -28.41 18.76
C PRO A 183 17.20 -27.61 17.90
N LEU A 184 17.71 -26.78 16.99
CA LEU A 184 16.91 -26.05 16.00
C LEU A 184 16.40 -26.92 14.84
N PRO A 185 17.21 -27.83 14.26
CA PRO A 185 16.73 -28.71 13.20
C PRO A 185 15.68 -29.68 13.77
N PRO A 186 14.76 -30.18 12.94
CA PRO A 186 13.71 -31.07 13.39
C PRO A 186 14.24 -32.51 13.50
N VAL A 187 15.14 -32.72 14.46
CA VAL A 187 15.72 -34.01 14.86
C VAL A 187 14.98 -34.55 16.08
N GLU A 188 14.90 -35.88 16.18
CA GLU A 188 14.26 -36.53 17.32
C GLU A 188 14.98 -36.22 18.64
N ASP A 189 14.21 -35.78 19.64
CA ASP A 189 14.69 -35.65 21.01
C ASP A 189 14.79 -37.04 21.66
N LYS A 190 15.90 -37.31 22.33
CA LYS A 190 16.17 -38.58 23.00
C LYS A 190 15.19 -38.87 24.13
N ASN A 191 14.64 -37.83 24.75
CA ASN A 191 13.67 -37.97 25.85
C ASN A 191 12.22 -38.09 25.35
N GLY A 192 11.98 -37.86 24.06
CA GLY A 192 10.64 -37.84 23.46
C GLY A 192 9.73 -36.73 24.00
N ILE A 193 8.57 -36.57 23.37
CA ILE A 193 7.49 -35.70 23.87
C ILE A 193 6.43 -36.57 24.51
N VAL A 194 6.20 -36.38 25.80
CA VAL A 194 5.15 -37.08 26.58
C VAL A 194 3.78 -36.52 26.19
N ASP A 195 2.72 -37.35 26.30
CA ASP A 195 1.31 -36.97 26.09
C ASP A 195 0.92 -36.56 24.65
N ARG A 196 1.56 -37.14 23.63
CA ARG A 196 1.25 -36.89 22.20
C ARG A 196 -0.24 -36.97 21.89
N GLU A 197 -0.92 -38.05 22.29
CA GLU A 197 -2.35 -38.26 22.00
C GLU A 197 -3.23 -37.15 22.59
N ARG A 198 -2.91 -36.71 23.82
CA ARG A 198 -3.63 -35.62 24.49
C ARG A 198 -3.42 -34.28 23.78
N ILE A 199 -2.20 -34.01 23.33
CA ILE A 199 -1.86 -32.80 22.58
C ILE A 199 -2.59 -32.81 21.23
N GLU A 200 -2.52 -33.90 20.47
CA GLU A 200 -3.23 -34.02 19.20
C GLU A 200 -4.74 -33.85 19.37
N ALA A 201 -5.34 -34.50 20.37
CA ALA A 201 -6.76 -34.39 20.67
C ALA A 201 -7.19 -32.95 21.00
N GLU A 202 -6.35 -32.16 21.67
CA GLU A 202 -6.68 -30.78 22.00
C GLU A 202 -6.56 -29.82 20.81
N PHE A 203 -5.59 -30.02 19.92
CA PHE A 203 -5.28 -29.09 18.83
C PHE A 203 -5.96 -29.43 17.50
N PHE A 204 -6.37 -30.69 17.28
CA PHE A 204 -7.02 -31.14 16.04
C PHE A 204 -8.51 -31.47 16.16
N HIS A 205 -9.18 -31.21 17.29
CA HIS A 205 -10.63 -31.38 17.35
C HIS A 205 -11.37 -30.31 16.51
N ASP A 206 -12.36 -30.74 15.73
CA ASP A 206 -13.03 -29.96 14.65
C ASP A 206 -13.85 -28.73 15.10
N ASN A 207 -13.89 -28.42 16.39
CA ASN A 207 -14.74 -27.35 16.96
C ASN A 207 -13.97 -26.18 17.59
N TRP A 208 -12.72 -25.96 17.22
CA TRP A 208 -11.95 -24.86 17.79
C TRP A 208 -12.11 -23.54 17.02
N ARG A 209 -12.94 -22.62 17.56
CA ARG A 209 -13.01 -21.20 17.14
C ARG A 209 -12.70 -20.31 18.35
N HIS A 210 -11.47 -19.79 18.44
CA HIS A 210 -11.08 -18.81 19.46
C HIS A 210 -11.73 -17.45 19.24
N PHE A 211 -11.76 -17.03 17.99
CA PHE A 211 -12.31 -15.79 17.49
C PHE A 211 -12.94 -16.11 16.14
N ASP A 212 -13.97 -15.36 15.75
CA ASP A 212 -14.47 -15.42 14.40
C ASP A 212 -13.37 -14.84 13.49
N ALA A 213 -12.48 -15.70 12.99
CA ALA A 213 -11.34 -15.34 12.13
C ALA A 213 -11.78 -14.70 10.79
N GLY A 214 -13.09 -14.59 10.58
CA GLY A 214 -13.75 -13.91 9.48
C GLY A 214 -14.69 -12.78 9.90
N ALA A 215 -14.72 -12.37 11.18
CA ALA A 215 -15.28 -11.07 11.54
C ALA A 215 -14.36 -10.00 10.96
N GLN A 216 -14.51 -9.78 9.64
CA GLN A 216 -14.24 -8.49 9.04
C GLN A 216 -14.75 -7.47 10.02
N CYS A 217 -13.92 -6.47 10.36
CA CYS A 217 -14.39 -5.33 11.12
C CYS A 217 -15.71 -4.93 10.46
N SER A 218 -16.84 -5.20 11.14
CA SER A 218 -18.15 -4.86 10.62
C SER A 218 -18.03 -3.40 10.22
N ASP A 219 -18.48 -3.05 9.01
CA ASP A 219 -18.43 -1.67 8.52
C ASP A 219 -18.87 -0.79 9.68
N ASN A 220 -17.91 -0.05 10.24
CA ASN A 220 -18.16 0.81 11.39
C ASN A 220 -18.89 1.99 10.78
N THR A 221 -20.17 1.76 10.49
CA THR A 221 -21.07 2.74 9.94
C THR A 221 -21.17 3.82 10.99
N VAL A 222 -20.58 4.96 10.68
CA VAL A 222 -20.57 6.03 11.66
C VAL A 222 -21.85 6.82 11.51
N PHE A 223 -22.59 6.89 12.62
CA PHE A 223 -23.56 7.94 12.84
C PHE A 223 -22.77 9.18 13.26
N ALA A 224 -22.32 9.99 12.28
CA ALA A 224 -21.74 11.28 12.60
C ALA A 224 -22.78 12.08 13.42
N PRO A 225 -22.41 12.72 14.54
CA PRO A 225 -23.31 13.61 15.26
C PRO A 225 -23.75 14.70 14.29
N ILE A 226 -25.04 14.65 13.95
CA ILE A 226 -25.66 15.34 12.84
C ILE A 226 -25.66 16.83 13.15
N ARG A 227 -24.64 17.54 12.67
CA ARG A 227 -24.81 18.95 12.34
C ARG A 227 -25.95 18.99 11.33
N ASP A 228 -26.93 19.86 11.54
CA ASP A 228 -27.96 20.10 10.54
C ASP A 228 -27.28 20.67 9.27
N LEU A 229 -27.10 19.81 8.26
CA LEU A 229 -26.54 20.16 6.97
C LEU A 229 -27.62 20.61 5.98
N SER A 230 -28.90 20.65 6.37
CA SER A 230 -30.01 21.00 5.48
C SER A 230 -29.85 22.39 4.84
N ARG A 231 -29.09 23.28 5.49
CA ARG A 231 -28.81 24.66 5.05
C ARG A 231 -27.48 24.82 4.31
N GLU A 232 -26.67 23.76 4.20
CA GLU A 232 -25.32 23.82 3.65
C GLU A 232 -25.33 23.75 2.11
N LYS A 233 -25.28 24.92 1.48
CA LYS A 233 -25.40 25.07 0.02
C LYS A 233 -24.08 24.96 -0.74
N ARG A 234 -22.93 25.09 -0.06
CA ARG A 234 -21.58 25.06 -0.66
C ARG A 234 -20.71 24.01 0.04
N GLY A 235 -21.25 22.80 0.14
CA GLY A 235 -20.49 21.66 0.62
C GLY A 235 -19.69 20.99 -0.50
N LEU A 236 -18.59 20.37 -0.12
CA LEU A 236 -17.65 19.70 -1.00
C LEU A 236 -17.25 18.36 -0.39
N ILE A 237 -17.10 17.33 -1.23
CA ILE A 237 -16.54 16.05 -0.83
C ILE A 237 -15.12 15.96 -1.38
N ILE A 238 -14.17 15.63 -0.52
CA ILE A 238 -12.81 15.29 -0.90
C ILE A 238 -12.63 13.79 -0.66
N ALA A 239 -12.48 13.02 -1.73
CA ALA A 239 -12.21 11.59 -1.66
C ALA A 239 -10.70 11.37 -1.80
N GLY A 240 -10.02 11.15 -0.69
CA GLY A 240 -8.57 10.98 -0.65
C GLY A 240 -8.11 9.51 -0.60
N PRO A 241 -6.80 9.30 -0.39
CA PRO A 241 -6.23 7.96 -0.25
C PRO A 241 -6.81 7.22 0.97
N GLY A 242 -7.01 5.89 0.84
CA GLY A 242 -7.61 5.06 1.90
C GLY A 242 -9.09 5.37 2.17
N GLY A 243 -9.78 5.90 1.17
CA GLY A 243 -11.11 6.51 1.24
C GLY A 243 -12.23 5.65 1.85
N VAL A 244 -13.32 6.32 2.15
CA VAL A 244 -14.60 5.74 2.60
C VAL A 244 -15.34 5.17 1.38
N GLN A 245 -16.00 4.03 1.54
CA GLN A 245 -16.57 3.26 0.42
C GLN A 245 -17.77 3.90 -0.29
N ASN A 246 -18.43 4.90 0.30
CA ASN A 246 -19.71 5.42 -0.18
C ASN A 246 -19.73 6.94 -0.47
N ALA A 247 -18.59 7.54 -0.83
CA ALA A 247 -18.53 8.99 -1.09
C ALA A 247 -19.41 9.40 -2.30
N SER A 248 -19.49 8.58 -3.35
CA SER A 248 -20.39 8.82 -4.48
C SER A 248 -21.89 8.77 -4.09
N GLU A 249 -22.29 7.93 -3.14
CA GLU A 249 -23.68 7.87 -2.65
C GLU A 249 -24.04 9.15 -1.87
N ILE A 250 -23.11 9.64 -1.07
CA ILE A 250 -23.26 10.90 -0.34
C ILE A 250 -23.34 12.07 -1.34
N ALA A 251 -22.50 12.07 -2.38
CA ALA A 251 -22.56 13.07 -3.44
C ALA A 251 -23.93 13.07 -4.14
N ALA A 252 -24.47 11.90 -4.44
CA ALA A 252 -25.79 11.77 -5.09
C ALA A 252 -26.93 12.32 -4.22
N SER A 253 -26.86 12.13 -2.89
CA SER A 253 -27.89 12.62 -1.96
C SER A 253 -27.76 14.11 -1.61
N THR A 254 -26.55 14.66 -1.63
CA THR A 254 -26.27 16.06 -1.25
C THR A 254 -26.16 17.02 -2.44
N GLY A 255 -25.88 16.48 -3.63
CA GLY A 255 -25.52 17.25 -4.83
C GLY A 255 -24.12 17.89 -4.75
N TRP A 256 -23.32 17.57 -3.73
CA TRP A 256 -21.98 18.13 -3.57
C TRP A 256 -20.99 17.56 -4.60
N PRO A 257 -20.09 18.38 -5.15
CA PRO A 257 -19.04 17.87 -6.04
C PRO A 257 -18.03 17.01 -5.25
N VAL A 258 -17.44 16.03 -5.94
CA VAL A 258 -16.41 15.13 -5.40
C VAL A 258 -15.07 15.44 -6.05
N LEU A 259 -14.16 16.03 -5.28
CA LEU A 259 -12.74 16.10 -5.66
C LEU A 259 -12.10 14.75 -5.34
N ALA A 260 -11.93 13.91 -6.35
CA ALA A 260 -11.44 12.54 -6.16
C ALA A 260 -9.95 12.49 -6.42
N ASP A 261 -9.10 12.16 -5.44
CA ASP A 261 -7.65 11.92 -5.58
C ASP A 261 -7.36 10.75 -6.52
N ALA A 262 -6.22 10.75 -7.22
CA ALA A 262 -5.86 9.67 -8.13
C ALA A 262 -5.74 8.30 -7.45
N LEU A 263 -5.41 8.30 -6.17
CA LEU A 263 -5.32 7.13 -5.32
C LEU A 263 -6.65 6.75 -4.68
N SER A 264 -7.68 7.59 -4.81
CA SER A 264 -9.02 7.25 -4.37
C SER A 264 -9.68 6.33 -5.39
N HIS A 265 -10.31 5.25 -4.91
CA HIS A 265 -11.14 4.39 -5.75
C HIS A 265 -12.22 5.20 -6.46
N GLU A 266 -12.72 6.26 -5.81
CA GLU A 266 -13.70 7.16 -6.39
C GLU A 266 -13.25 7.77 -7.70
N ARG A 267 -11.96 7.94 -8.02
CA ARG A 267 -11.61 8.47 -9.36
C ARG A 267 -11.90 7.48 -10.50
N HIS A 268 -11.97 6.18 -10.21
CA HIS A 268 -11.98 5.11 -11.22
C HIS A 268 -13.30 4.34 -11.32
N LEU A 269 -14.29 4.67 -10.48
CA LEU A 269 -15.60 4.01 -10.50
C LEU A 269 -16.50 4.55 -11.60
N GLU A 270 -17.39 3.70 -12.09
CA GLU A 270 -18.55 4.19 -12.85
C GLU A 270 -19.36 5.18 -11.99
N THR A 271 -19.82 6.28 -12.60
CA THR A 271 -20.44 7.39 -11.88
C THR A 271 -21.83 7.63 -12.42
N SER A 272 -22.80 7.82 -11.52
CA SER A 272 -24.11 8.35 -11.90
C SER A 272 -23.93 9.72 -12.58
N PRO A 273 -24.67 10.02 -13.66
CA PRO A 273 -24.64 11.35 -14.29
C PRO A 273 -24.98 12.52 -13.35
N SER A 274 -25.63 12.23 -12.22
CA SER A 274 -25.96 13.22 -11.18
C SER A 274 -24.79 13.63 -10.29
N VAL A 275 -23.69 12.87 -10.28
CA VAL A 275 -22.52 13.14 -9.42
C VAL A 275 -21.45 13.88 -10.23
N ILE A 276 -21.11 15.08 -9.79
CA ILE A 276 -20.02 15.86 -10.39
C ILE A 276 -18.70 15.43 -9.77
N ARG A 277 -17.98 14.57 -10.49
CA ARG A 277 -16.62 14.17 -10.13
C ARG A 277 -15.61 15.09 -10.79
N VAL A 278 -14.72 15.64 -9.98
CA VAL A 278 -13.70 16.60 -10.41
C VAL A 278 -12.34 15.94 -10.24
N SER A 279 -11.60 15.80 -11.33
CA SER A 279 -10.26 15.21 -11.38
C SER A 279 -9.18 16.24 -11.69
N ALA A 280 -9.55 17.40 -12.26
CA ALA A 280 -8.64 18.47 -12.63
C ALA A 280 -8.57 19.58 -11.56
N TYR A 281 -8.96 19.31 -10.31
CA TYR A 281 -9.03 20.34 -9.26
C TYR A 281 -7.69 21.03 -8.97
N ASP A 282 -6.55 20.35 -9.11
CA ASP A 282 -5.24 21.00 -8.93
C ASP A 282 -5.04 22.12 -9.96
N ALA A 283 -5.46 21.89 -11.21
CA ALA A 283 -5.40 22.91 -12.26
C ALA A 283 -6.44 24.02 -12.05
N ILE A 284 -7.68 23.66 -11.72
CA ILE A 284 -8.78 24.61 -11.45
C ILE A 284 -8.39 25.59 -10.34
N LEU A 285 -7.85 25.07 -9.23
CA LEU A 285 -7.54 25.87 -8.05
C LEU A 285 -6.27 26.72 -8.19
N ARG A 286 -5.51 26.59 -9.29
CA ARG A 286 -4.42 27.53 -9.61
C ARG A 286 -4.95 28.86 -10.16
N ASN A 287 -6.19 28.91 -10.61
CA ASN A 287 -6.84 30.16 -10.99
C ASN A 287 -7.44 30.81 -9.73
N GLU A 288 -6.93 31.97 -9.35
CA GLU A 288 -7.33 32.65 -8.11
C GLU A 288 -8.81 33.04 -8.09
N ALA A 289 -9.38 33.46 -9.23
CA ALA A 289 -10.79 33.82 -9.34
C ALA A 289 -11.69 32.57 -9.22
N ALA A 290 -11.31 31.46 -9.86
CA ALA A 290 -11.99 30.18 -9.71
C ALA A 290 -11.90 29.69 -8.25
N ALA A 291 -10.70 29.69 -7.66
CA ALA A 291 -10.48 29.27 -6.28
C ALA A 291 -11.32 30.08 -5.27
N ALA A 292 -11.41 31.41 -5.44
CA ALA A 292 -12.25 32.26 -4.60
C ALA A 292 -13.75 31.99 -4.81
N SER A 293 -14.19 31.89 -6.06
CA SER A 293 -15.60 31.68 -6.40
C SER A 293 -16.11 30.28 -6.03
N LEU A 294 -15.22 29.27 -5.97
CA LEU A 294 -15.53 27.88 -5.64
C LEU A 294 -15.29 27.52 -4.16
N ALA A 295 -14.90 28.47 -3.30
CA ALA A 295 -14.61 28.23 -1.89
C ALA A 295 -15.80 27.55 -1.14
N PRO A 296 -15.57 26.44 -0.41
CA PRO A 296 -16.63 25.74 0.30
C PRO A 296 -16.85 26.35 1.69
N SER A 297 -18.06 26.21 2.23
CA SER A 297 -18.32 26.44 3.67
C SER A 297 -18.13 25.18 4.50
N PHE A 298 -18.25 24.01 3.87
CA PHE A 298 -18.12 22.71 4.51
C PHE A 298 -17.40 21.71 3.61
N VAL A 299 -16.56 20.87 4.21
CA VAL A 299 -15.84 19.79 3.53
C VAL A 299 -16.07 18.47 4.25
N LEU A 300 -16.51 17.47 3.51
CA LEU A 300 -16.43 16.07 3.92
C LEU A 300 -15.14 15.47 3.34
N CYS A 301 -14.15 15.22 4.19
CA CYS A 301 -12.92 14.53 3.79
C CYS A 301 -13.08 13.03 4.08
N ALA A 302 -13.25 12.24 3.01
CA ALA A 302 -13.33 10.78 3.06
C ALA A 302 -11.94 10.18 2.84
N GLY A 303 -11.33 9.65 3.90
CA GLY A 303 -9.95 9.17 3.92
C GLY A 303 -8.95 10.26 4.32
N GLY A 304 -7.74 10.18 3.79
CA GLY A 304 -6.67 11.17 4.03
C GLY A 304 -6.76 12.41 3.13
N TRP A 305 -5.93 13.41 3.41
CA TRP A 305 -5.80 14.56 2.51
C TRP A 305 -5.19 14.15 1.14
N PRO A 306 -5.67 14.73 0.02
CA PRO A 306 -5.14 14.46 -1.31
C PRO A 306 -3.67 14.86 -1.50
N THR A 307 -3.06 14.30 -2.55
CA THR A 307 -1.68 14.53 -2.95
C THR A 307 -1.45 16.00 -3.34
N SER A 308 -2.43 16.64 -3.98
CA SER A 308 -2.34 18.05 -4.41
C SER A 308 -2.01 19.00 -3.25
N LYS A 309 -0.87 19.70 -3.38
CA LYS A 309 -0.49 20.81 -2.49
C LYS A 309 -1.39 22.03 -2.70
N ILE A 310 -1.88 22.25 -3.92
CA ILE A 310 -2.75 23.39 -4.26
C ILE A 310 -4.10 23.25 -3.55
N LEU A 311 -4.72 22.07 -3.62
CA LEU A 311 -5.97 21.79 -2.92
C LEU A 311 -5.82 21.98 -1.41
N ARG A 312 -4.75 21.42 -0.81
CA ARG A 312 -4.50 21.56 0.63
C ARG A 312 -4.31 23.01 1.06
N ALA A 313 -3.50 23.79 0.33
CA ALA A 313 -3.31 25.22 0.62
C ALA A 313 -4.62 26.02 0.47
N TRP A 314 -5.45 25.67 -0.51
CA TRP A 314 -6.76 26.31 -0.68
C TRP A 314 -7.71 26.03 0.49
N ILE A 315 -7.73 24.80 1.02
CA ILE A 315 -8.47 24.45 2.24
C ILE A 315 -7.91 25.21 3.47
N GLU A 316 -6.59 25.26 3.63
CA GLU A 316 -5.94 26.04 4.70
C GLU A 316 -6.27 27.53 4.63
N ASN A 317 -6.39 28.10 3.43
CA ASN A 317 -6.71 29.53 3.27
C ASN A 317 -8.21 29.83 3.46
N THR A 318 -9.09 28.92 3.02
CA THR A 318 -10.55 29.12 3.11
C THR A 318 -11.13 28.71 4.46
N GLN A 319 -10.42 27.88 5.22
CA GLN A 319 -10.80 27.41 6.56
C GLN A 319 -12.26 26.91 6.67
N PRO A 320 -12.76 26.03 5.78
CA PRO A 320 -14.10 25.49 5.91
C PRO A 320 -14.26 24.69 7.21
N ALA A 321 -15.50 24.42 7.62
CA ALA A 321 -15.72 23.37 8.59
C ALA A 321 -15.44 22.01 7.94
N VAL A 322 -14.61 21.16 8.57
CA VAL A 322 -14.21 19.87 8.01
C VAL A 322 -14.80 18.75 8.84
N LEU A 323 -15.45 17.79 8.19
CA LEU A 323 -15.73 16.47 8.75
C LEU A 323 -14.76 15.47 8.11
N MET A 324 -13.80 14.97 8.89
CA MET A 324 -12.85 13.98 8.41
C MET A 324 -13.28 12.59 8.86
N VAL A 325 -13.43 11.68 7.90
CA VAL A 325 -13.83 10.29 8.14
C VAL A 325 -12.75 9.34 7.66
N ALA A 326 -12.16 8.58 8.58
CA ALA A 326 -11.09 7.64 8.25
C ALA A 326 -11.12 6.38 9.15
N PRO A 327 -10.64 5.22 8.68
CA PRO A 327 -10.70 3.96 9.43
C PRO A 327 -9.56 3.79 10.46
N THR A 328 -8.98 4.88 10.94
CA THR A 328 -7.81 4.91 11.84
C THR A 328 -8.19 5.50 13.20
N PHE A 329 -7.31 5.46 14.21
CA PHE A 329 -7.35 6.34 15.39
C PHE A 329 -6.30 7.44 15.36
N HIS A 330 -5.39 7.39 14.39
CA HIS A 330 -4.34 8.38 14.25
C HIS A 330 -4.89 9.70 13.70
N ASN A 331 -4.41 10.81 14.27
CA ASN A 331 -4.71 12.13 13.72
C ASN A 331 -4.05 12.26 12.34
N ARG A 332 -4.88 12.30 11.28
CA ARG A 332 -4.43 12.49 9.89
C ARG A 332 -4.72 13.89 9.36
N ASP A 333 -5.20 14.80 10.21
CA ASP A 333 -5.42 16.18 9.81
C ASP A 333 -4.13 16.99 9.92
N ALA A 334 -3.36 16.97 8.83
CA ALA A 334 -2.15 17.78 8.68
C ALA A 334 -2.42 19.27 8.42
N LEU A 335 -3.66 19.67 8.14
CA LEU A 335 -4.02 21.07 7.84
C LEU A 335 -4.51 21.82 9.09
N HIS A 336 -4.79 21.09 10.17
CA HIS A 336 -5.25 21.65 11.45
C HIS A 336 -6.45 22.60 11.29
N CYS A 337 -7.37 22.25 10.38
CA CYS A 337 -8.56 23.03 10.11
C CYS A 337 -9.55 22.94 11.29
N ARG A 338 -10.72 23.57 11.14
CA ARG A 338 -11.88 23.40 12.05
C ARG A 338 -12.50 22.01 11.85
N THR A 339 -11.77 20.98 12.29
CA THR A 339 -12.03 19.58 11.94
C THR A 339 -12.74 18.84 13.05
N THR A 340 -13.88 18.23 12.70
CA THR A 340 -14.50 17.15 13.47
C THR A 340 -14.01 15.84 12.90
N TRP A 341 -13.39 15.01 13.74
CA TRP A 341 -12.85 13.73 13.33
C TRP A 341 -13.79 12.58 13.71
N VAL A 342 -13.97 11.65 12.78
CA VAL A 342 -14.89 10.53 12.90
C VAL A 342 -14.24 9.24 12.40
N ARG A 343 -14.20 8.21 13.24
CA ARG A 343 -13.63 6.90 12.86
C ARG A 343 -14.64 6.06 12.09
N GLY A 344 -14.36 5.77 10.82
CA GLY A 344 -15.17 4.87 10.01
C GLY A 344 -14.64 4.66 8.61
N ASN A 345 -15.09 3.58 7.97
CA ASN A 345 -14.88 3.26 6.56
C ASN A 345 -16.17 3.43 5.72
N HIS A 346 -17.29 3.74 6.38
CA HIS A 346 -18.60 3.96 5.78
C HIS A 346 -19.34 5.08 6.53
N ILE A 347 -19.94 6.02 5.80
CA ILE A 347 -20.68 7.14 6.37
C ILE A 347 -22.18 6.86 6.27
N ALA A 348 -22.91 6.94 7.37
CA ALA A 348 -24.38 6.82 7.31
C ALA A 348 -24.98 7.96 6.47
N PRO A 349 -26.02 7.69 5.65
CA PRO A 349 -26.73 8.75 4.93
C PRO A 349 -27.19 9.87 5.88
N PHE A 350 -27.12 11.12 5.42
CA PHE A 350 -27.62 12.26 6.18
C PHE A 350 -29.15 12.12 6.35
N ARG A 351 -29.65 12.27 7.59
CA ARG A 351 -31.11 12.19 7.87
C ARG A 351 -31.91 13.25 7.11
N ASP A 352 -31.40 14.48 7.11
CA ASP A 352 -31.91 15.61 6.33
C ASP A 352 -30.76 16.12 5.45
N PRO A 353 -30.57 15.56 4.24
CA PRO A 353 -29.53 16.07 3.36
C PRO A 353 -29.81 17.55 3.04
N PRO A 354 -28.76 18.36 2.76
CA PRO A 354 -28.96 19.68 2.18
C PRO A 354 -30.00 19.59 1.06
N LYS A 355 -30.97 20.51 1.02
CA LYS A 355 -31.65 20.78 -0.27
C LYS A 355 -30.50 21.11 -1.21
N SER A 356 -30.30 20.27 -2.23
CA SER A 356 -29.09 20.16 -3.09
C SER A 356 -28.20 21.41 -3.08
N ALA A 357 -26.86 21.23 -3.07
CA ALA A 357 -25.94 22.34 -3.39
C ALA A 357 -26.57 23.22 -4.48
N SER A 358 -26.55 24.55 -4.30
CA SER A 358 -27.29 25.41 -5.25
C SER A 358 -26.85 25.01 -6.65
N ASP A 359 -27.80 24.81 -7.58
CA ASP A 359 -27.48 24.30 -8.91
C ASP A 359 -26.29 25.09 -9.50
N ASP A 360 -26.26 26.41 -9.26
CA ASP A 360 -25.14 27.29 -9.59
C ASP A 360 -23.75 26.85 -9.09
N TYR A 361 -23.62 26.37 -7.85
CA TYR A 361 -22.33 25.95 -7.26
C TYR A 361 -21.87 24.61 -7.82
N ARG A 362 -22.77 23.64 -7.92
CA ARG A 362 -22.48 22.34 -8.53
C ARG A 362 -22.11 22.51 -10.01
N ASP A 363 -22.88 23.32 -10.73
CA ASP A 363 -22.67 23.54 -12.15
C ASP A 363 -21.41 24.38 -12.42
N ALA A 364 -21.00 25.26 -11.49
CA ALA A 364 -19.71 25.94 -11.56
C ALA A 364 -18.54 24.96 -11.52
N TRP A 365 -18.56 23.98 -10.58
CA TRP A 365 -17.56 22.91 -10.55
C TRP A 365 -17.58 22.05 -11.82
N ALA A 366 -18.77 21.70 -12.33
CA ALA A 366 -18.89 20.92 -13.55
C ALA A 366 -18.31 21.64 -14.79
N ARG A 367 -18.57 22.96 -14.92
CA ARG A 367 -17.99 23.79 -15.99
C ARG A 367 -16.48 23.88 -15.88
N ALA A 368 -15.96 24.11 -14.66
CA ALA A 368 -14.53 24.18 -14.39
C ALA A 368 -13.82 22.87 -14.73
N GLU A 369 -14.34 21.73 -14.27
CA GLU A 369 -13.81 20.39 -14.62
C GLU A 369 -13.79 20.19 -16.13
N LYS A 370 -14.91 20.43 -16.80
CA LYS A 370 -15.00 20.24 -18.25
C LYS A 370 -13.97 21.08 -19.01
N SER A 371 -13.80 22.35 -18.64
CA SER A 371 -12.87 23.26 -19.32
C SER A 371 -11.40 22.87 -19.08
N ALA A 372 -11.03 22.65 -17.81
CA ALA A 372 -9.69 22.23 -17.44
C ALA A 372 -9.31 20.89 -18.09
N ARG A 373 -10.23 19.92 -18.04
CA ARG A 373 -10.00 18.57 -18.57
C ARG A 373 -9.87 18.57 -20.08
N ALA A 374 -10.74 19.30 -20.80
CA ALA A 374 -10.64 19.44 -22.26
C ALA A 374 -9.29 20.06 -22.68
N THR A 375 -8.81 21.07 -21.95
CA THR A 375 -7.53 21.73 -22.22
C THR A 375 -6.36 20.76 -22.03
N LEU A 376 -6.31 20.07 -20.89
CA LEU A 376 -5.24 19.14 -20.58
C LEU A 376 -5.26 17.92 -21.53
N ASP A 377 -6.43 17.37 -21.83
CA ASP A 377 -6.55 16.19 -22.68
C ASP A 377 -6.18 16.50 -24.13
N THR A 378 -6.62 17.65 -24.65
CA THR A 378 -6.20 18.12 -25.98
C THR A 378 -4.69 18.31 -26.05
N ALA A 379 -4.08 18.93 -25.03
CA ALA A 379 -2.65 19.15 -25.02
C ALA A 379 -1.84 17.84 -24.93
N LEU A 380 -2.36 16.82 -24.25
CA LEU A 380 -1.74 15.51 -24.16
C LEU A 380 -1.97 14.65 -25.42
N ASP A 381 -3.15 14.76 -26.05
CA ASP A 381 -3.49 14.03 -27.27
C ASP A 381 -2.79 14.59 -28.51
N THR A 382 -2.27 15.82 -28.44
CA THR A 382 -1.48 16.47 -29.50
C THR A 382 0.03 16.31 -29.35
N VAL A 383 0.51 15.63 -28.30
CA VAL A 383 1.93 15.27 -28.16
C VAL A 383 2.31 14.35 -29.33
N ALA A 384 3.40 14.69 -30.04
CA ALA A 384 3.89 13.89 -31.15
C ALA A 384 4.24 12.45 -30.70
N ASP A 385 4.03 11.46 -31.58
CA ASP A 385 4.15 10.03 -31.24
C ASP A 385 5.52 9.65 -30.66
N THR A 386 6.59 10.32 -31.10
CA THR A 386 7.98 10.09 -30.67
C THR A 386 8.46 11.07 -29.58
N ASP A 387 7.63 12.03 -29.16
CA ASP A 387 7.95 12.99 -28.11
C ASP A 387 7.52 12.43 -26.75
N LEU A 388 8.40 11.59 -26.18
CA LEU A 388 8.16 10.91 -24.91
C LEU A 388 8.20 11.91 -23.75
N PHE A 389 7.18 11.90 -22.90
CA PHE A 389 6.82 12.93 -21.93
C PHE A 389 6.04 12.28 -20.78
N GLU A 390 6.48 12.44 -19.54
CA GLU A 390 5.96 11.64 -18.39
C GLU A 390 4.43 11.72 -18.22
N PRO A 391 3.79 12.91 -18.23
CA PRO A 391 2.34 13.05 -18.12
C PRO A 391 1.54 12.31 -19.21
N ARG A 392 2.10 12.15 -20.42
CA ARG A 392 1.43 11.44 -21.50
C ARG A 392 1.37 9.94 -21.23
N ALA A 393 2.41 9.35 -20.65
CA ALA A 393 2.39 7.95 -20.22
C ALA A 393 1.26 7.71 -19.21
N THR A 394 1.14 8.57 -18.21
CA THR A 394 0.09 8.50 -17.18
C THR A 394 -1.32 8.61 -17.77
N SER A 395 -1.54 9.55 -18.68
CA SER A 395 -2.84 9.70 -19.35
C SER A 395 -3.20 8.48 -20.21
N LEU A 396 -2.23 7.91 -20.91
CA LEU A 396 -2.45 6.70 -21.70
C LEU A 396 -2.75 5.48 -20.82
N LEU A 397 -2.12 5.35 -19.66
CA LEU A 397 -2.45 4.29 -18.70
C LEU A 397 -3.92 4.35 -18.27
N ALA A 398 -4.40 5.55 -17.91
CA ALA A 398 -5.81 5.76 -17.56
C ALA A 398 -6.78 5.39 -18.69
N LYS A 399 -6.40 5.68 -19.94
CA LYS A 399 -7.25 5.48 -21.13
C LYS A 399 -7.16 4.08 -21.74
N HIS A 400 -6.10 3.31 -21.50
CA HIS A 400 -5.81 2.11 -22.28
C HIS A 400 -5.55 0.83 -21.48
N LEU A 401 -5.36 0.91 -20.15
CA LEU A 401 -5.26 -0.30 -19.34
C LEU A 401 -6.59 -1.08 -19.30
N PRO A 402 -6.56 -2.43 -19.27
CA PRO A 402 -7.77 -3.23 -19.12
C PRO A 402 -8.60 -2.82 -17.89
N LYS A 403 -9.93 -2.91 -17.97
CA LYS A 403 -10.79 -2.69 -16.79
C LYS A 403 -10.36 -3.60 -15.64
N GLN A 404 -10.54 -3.14 -14.40
CA GLN A 404 -10.22 -3.88 -13.18
C GLN A 404 -8.73 -4.27 -13.01
N THR A 405 -7.81 -3.59 -13.72
CA THR A 405 -6.37 -3.75 -13.52
C THR A 405 -5.93 -3.29 -12.13
N ASN A 406 -5.03 -4.05 -11.49
CA ASN A 406 -4.30 -3.63 -10.29
C ASN A 406 -3.13 -2.72 -10.69
N ILE A 407 -3.07 -1.51 -10.13
CA ILE A 407 -2.07 -0.51 -10.49
C ILE A 407 -1.38 -0.04 -9.22
N PHE A 408 -0.08 -0.32 -9.10
CA PHE A 408 0.75 0.26 -8.07
C PHE A 408 1.36 1.58 -8.58
N ILE A 409 1.10 2.68 -7.88
CA ILE A 409 1.64 3.99 -8.24
C ILE A 409 2.71 4.37 -7.22
N ALA A 410 3.95 4.52 -7.70
CA ALA A 410 5.08 4.87 -6.86
C ALA A 410 4.99 6.31 -6.31
N ASN A 411 5.79 6.57 -5.28
CA ASN A 411 5.98 7.92 -4.74
C ASN A 411 6.72 8.85 -5.72
N SER A 412 6.96 10.09 -5.31
CA SER A 412 7.61 11.12 -6.14
C SER A 412 6.72 11.62 -7.30
N MET A 413 7.24 11.74 -8.53
CA MET A 413 6.48 12.24 -9.69
C MET A 413 5.34 11.32 -10.17
N PRO A 414 5.47 9.98 -10.22
CA PRO A 414 4.37 9.09 -10.62
C PRO A 414 3.01 9.39 -9.97
N VAL A 415 2.93 9.47 -8.65
CA VAL A 415 1.69 9.80 -7.94
C VAL A 415 1.18 11.22 -8.24
N ARG A 416 2.08 12.18 -8.50
CA ARG A 416 1.72 13.56 -8.83
C ARG A 416 1.21 13.68 -10.26
N ASP A 417 1.84 12.99 -11.20
CA ASP A 417 1.36 12.96 -12.57
C ASP A 417 0.01 12.23 -12.64
N ALA A 418 -0.18 11.17 -11.85
CA ALA A 418 -1.50 10.57 -11.70
C ALA A 418 -2.51 11.58 -11.15
N GLU A 419 -2.16 12.30 -10.09
CA GLU A 419 -3.01 13.34 -9.51
C GLU A 419 -3.43 14.41 -10.53
N TYR A 420 -2.50 14.88 -11.37
CA TYR A 420 -2.74 16.00 -12.30
C TYR A 420 -3.37 15.57 -13.63
N PHE A 421 -3.00 14.39 -14.15
CA PHE A 421 -3.27 14.00 -15.53
C PHE A 421 -4.06 12.70 -15.67
N TRP A 422 -4.36 11.98 -14.59
CA TRP A 422 -5.26 10.83 -14.63
C TRP A 422 -6.72 11.32 -14.57
N PRO A 423 -7.49 11.21 -15.67
CA PRO A 423 -8.89 11.62 -15.68
C PRO A 423 -9.76 10.69 -14.85
N ALA A 424 -10.90 11.20 -14.37
CA ALA A 424 -11.98 10.34 -13.93
C ALA A 424 -12.39 9.36 -15.05
N ASN A 425 -12.63 8.09 -14.71
CA ASN A 425 -12.91 7.03 -15.67
C ASN A 425 -13.84 5.95 -15.08
N ASP A 426 -14.31 5.04 -15.92
CA ASP A 426 -15.24 3.93 -15.62
C ASP A 426 -14.54 2.56 -15.65
N ARG A 427 -13.22 2.54 -15.45
CA ARG A 427 -12.41 1.33 -15.63
C ARG A 427 -12.38 0.44 -14.40
N CYS A 428 -12.80 0.94 -13.24
CA CYS A 428 -12.79 0.24 -11.96
C CYS A 428 -11.40 -0.30 -11.60
N HIS A 429 -10.34 0.47 -11.88
CA HIS A 429 -8.98 0.10 -11.51
C HIS A 429 -8.81 0.04 -9.99
N PHE A 430 -7.98 -0.90 -9.52
CA PHE A 430 -7.58 -1.00 -8.12
C PHE A 430 -6.23 -0.31 -7.91
N ILE A 431 -6.22 0.83 -7.24
CA ILE A 431 -5.02 1.62 -7.05
C ILE A 431 -4.35 1.26 -5.72
N HIS A 432 -3.07 0.87 -5.81
CA HIS A 432 -2.22 0.51 -4.69
C HIS A 432 -1.06 1.52 -4.58
N HIS A 433 -0.61 1.78 -3.36
CA HIS A 433 0.44 2.76 -3.10
C HIS A 433 1.07 2.58 -1.70
N ASN A 434 2.28 3.12 -1.53
CA ASN A 434 2.93 3.26 -0.22
C ASN A 434 2.92 4.73 0.22
N ARG A 435 1.75 5.21 0.68
CA ARG A 435 1.56 6.63 1.09
C ARG A 435 1.48 6.80 2.60
N GLY A 436 1.83 5.77 3.37
CA GLY A 436 2.00 5.90 4.81
C GLY A 436 3.19 6.82 5.10
N ALA A 437 4.39 6.35 4.81
CA ALA A 437 5.64 7.10 4.98
C ALA A 437 6.14 7.78 3.70
N ASN A 438 5.58 7.44 2.54
CA ASN A 438 5.95 7.99 1.23
C ASN A 438 7.38 7.66 0.76
N GLY A 439 7.95 6.55 1.23
CA GLY A 439 9.28 6.07 0.85
C GLY A 439 9.39 5.59 -0.59
N ILE A 440 10.59 5.67 -1.18
CA ILE A 440 10.87 5.11 -2.53
C ILE A 440 11.31 3.64 -2.47
N ASP A 441 11.69 3.18 -1.28
CA ASP A 441 12.13 1.84 -0.96
C ASP A 441 11.01 0.83 -1.06
N GLY A 442 11.36 -0.40 -1.46
CA GLY A 442 10.41 -1.51 -1.51
C GLY A 442 9.32 -1.43 -2.58
N THR A 443 9.34 -0.41 -3.43
CA THR A 443 8.28 -0.14 -4.41
C THR A 443 8.07 -1.32 -5.37
N LEU A 444 9.14 -1.92 -5.88
CA LEU A 444 9.05 -3.09 -6.76
C LEU A 444 8.50 -4.30 -6.00
N SER A 445 9.04 -4.57 -4.82
CA SER A 445 8.67 -5.70 -3.98
C SER A 445 7.20 -5.62 -3.54
N THR A 446 6.70 -4.44 -3.16
CA THR A 446 5.28 -4.24 -2.86
C THR A 446 4.40 -4.46 -4.08
N ALA A 447 4.78 -3.95 -5.26
CA ALA A 447 4.01 -4.18 -6.48
C ALA A 447 3.94 -5.67 -6.86
N LEU A 448 5.05 -6.40 -6.70
CA LEU A 448 5.08 -7.86 -6.87
C LEU A 448 4.20 -8.56 -5.83
N GLY A 449 4.18 -8.07 -4.58
CA GLY A 449 3.30 -8.59 -3.53
C GLY A 449 1.82 -8.38 -3.85
N VAL A 450 1.45 -7.25 -4.44
CA VAL A 450 0.08 -6.98 -4.92
C VAL A 450 -0.30 -7.92 -6.07
N ALA A 451 0.57 -8.08 -7.07
CA ALA A 451 0.34 -9.01 -8.19
C ALA A 451 0.14 -10.45 -7.67
N HIS A 452 1.02 -10.88 -6.76
CA HIS A 452 0.94 -12.18 -6.13
C HIS A 452 -0.34 -12.37 -5.32
N GLY A 453 -0.66 -11.41 -4.43
CA GLY A 453 -1.79 -11.50 -3.51
C GLY A 453 -3.14 -11.47 -4.22
N THR A 454 -3.24 -10.82 -5.39
CA THR A 454 -4.45 -10.85 -6.23
C THR A 454 -4.48 -12.02 -7.20
N GLY A 455 -3.32 -12.58 -7.55
CA GLY A 455 -3.17 -13.61 -8.58
C GLY A 455 -3.42 -13.12 -10.01
N ASN A 456 -3.55 -11.80 -10.21
CA ASN A 456 -3.92 -11.18 -11.48
C ASN A 456 -2.76 -10.35 -12.05
N PRO A 457 -2.76 -10.04 -13.36
CA PRO A 457 -1.85 -9.06 -13.93
C PRO A 457 -1.95 -7.69 -13.23
N ALA A 458 -0.80 -7.11 -12.96
CA ALA A 458 -0.67 -5.79 -12.34
C ALA A 458 0.29 -4.89 -13.13
N VAL A 459 0.19 -3.60 -12.87
CA VAL A 459 1.07 -2.57 -13.44
C VAL A 459 1.74 -1.79 -12.33
N LEU A 460 3.04 -1.54 -12.44
CA LEU A 460 3.78 -0.60 -11.59
C LEU A 460 4.13 0.63 -12.42
N LEU A 461 3.65 1.81 -12.03
CA LEU A 461 4.15 3.09 -12.56
C LEU A 461 5.20 3.64 -11.60
N THR A 462 6.46 3.69 -12.02
CA THR A 462 7.60 4.08 -11.16
C THR A 462 8.62 4.95 -11.88
N GLY A 463 9.46 5.63 -11.09
CA GLY A 463 10.66 6.30 -11.56
C GLY A 463 11.91 5.42 -11.44
N ASP A 464 12.97 5.81 -12.13
CA ASP A 464 14.28 5.16 -12.14
C ASP A 464 14.91 5.02 -10.75
N LEU A 465 15.01 6.08 -9.95
CA LEU A 465 15.63 5.99 -8.61
C LEU A 465 14.87 5.05 -7.67
N SER A 466 13.53 5.03 -7.77
CA SER A 466 12.72 4.13 -6.94
C SER A 466 12.88 2.66 -7.35
N LEU A 467 12.97 2.38 -8.66
CA LEU A 467 13.27 1.04 -9.14
C LEU A 467 14.69 0.61 -8.74
N LEU A 468 15.68 1.51 -8.86
CA LEU A 468 17.07 1.26 -8.48
C LEU A 468 17.20 0.94 -6.97
N HIS A 469 16.44 1.64 -6.13
CA HIS A 469 16.46 1.45 -4.69
C HIS A 469 16.00 0.05 -4.26
N ASP A 470 15.20 -0.64 -5.06
CA ASP A 470 14.64 -1.97 -4.75
C ASP A 470 14.90 -3.00 -5.85
N THR A 471 16.06 -2.92 -6.52
CA THR A 471 16.45 -3.87 -7.57
C THR A 471 16.50 -5.32 -7.11
N ASN A 472 16.83 -5.56 -5.83
CA ASN A 472 16.79 -6.91 -5.24
C ASN A 472 15.38 -7.53 -5.28
N GLY A 473 14.32 -6.70 -5.39
CA GLY A 473 12.96 -7.16 -5.64
C GLY A 473 12.81 -7.99 -6.92
N PHE A 474 13.69 -7.81 -7.93
CA PHE A 474 13.67 -8.65 -9.14
C PHE A 474 14.00 -10.13 -8.87
N LEU A 475 14.63 -10.48 -7.74
CA LEU A 475 14.81 -11.87 -7.34
C LEU A 475 13.46 -12.60 -7.14
N LEU A 476 12.39 -11.86 -6.84
CA LEU A 476 11.03 -12.38 -6.71
C LEU A 476 10.35 -12.63 -8.08
N ALA A 477 10.84 -12.00 -9.15
CA ALA A 477 10.25 -12.08 -10.50
C ALA A 477 10.34 -13.50 -11.08
N ASN A 478 11.40 -14.24 -10.74
CA ASN A 478 11.63 -15.61 -11.21
C ASN A 478 11.35 -16.69 -10.15
N ALA A 479 10.81 -16.30 -9.00
CA ALA A 479 10.43 -17.27 -8.00
C ALA A 479 9.30 -18.14 -8.57
N SER A 480 9.50 -19.45 -8.62
CA SER A 480 8.58 -20.44 -9.21
C SER A 480 7.17 -20.46 -8.58
N ARG A 481 6.98 -19.72 -7.48
CA ARG A 481 5.73 -19.61 -6.72
C ARG A 481 5.03 -18.25 -6.87
N THR A 482 5.60 -17.30 -7.62
CA THR A 482 4.95 -15.99 -7.82
C THR A 482 3.73 -16.15 -8.75
N ARG A 483 2.57 -15.65 -8.31
CA ARG A 483 1.30 -15.65 -9.04
C ARG A 483 1.10 -14.30 -9.73
N GLY A 484 0.29 -14.30 -10.79
CA GLY A 484 0.04 -13.11 -11.60
C GLY A 484 1.26 -12.70 -12.43
N SER A 485 1.26 -11.45 -12.87
CA SER A 485 2.34 -10.84 -13.66
C SER A 485 2.50 -9.38 -13.28
N LEU A 486 3.66 -8.80 -13.59
CA LEU A 486 3.90 -7.37 -13.38
C LEU A 486 4.47 -6.72 -14.65
N THR A 487 3.74 -5.74 -15.18
CA THR A 487 4.30 -4.80 -16.18
C THR A 487 4.78 -3.55 -15.47
N ILE A 488 6.08 -3.30 -15.48
CA ILE A 488 6.71 -2.13 -14.87
C ILE A 488 6.81 -1.05 -15.95
N VAL A 489 6.06 0.03 -15.79
CA VAL A 489 6.20 1.25 -16.58
C VAL A 489 7.23 2.13 -15.87
N LEU A 490 8.44 2.14 -16.42
CA LEU A 490 9.59 2.83 -15.86
C LEU A 490 9.74 4.18 -16.56
N VAL A 491 9.43 5.27 -15.86
CA VAL A 491 9.77 6.63 -16.29
C VAL A 491 11.24 6.88 -15.95
N ASN A 492 12.09 6.89 -16.97
CA ASN A 492 13.53 7.10 -16.82
C ASN A 492 13.91 8.51 -17.29
N ASN A 493 13.95 9.44 -16.34
CA ASN A 493 14.42 10.82 -16.55
C ASN A 493 15.83 11.07 -15.98
N ASN A 494 16.52 9.97 -15.62
CA ASN A 494 17.87 9.92 -15.06
C ASN A 494 18.03 10.79 -13.80
N GLY A 495 17.22 10.54 -12.77
CA GLY A 495 17.33 11.19 -11.47
C GLY A 495 16.00 11.55 -10.81
N GLY A 496 16.07 12.27 -9.70
CA GLY A 496 14.92 12.73 -8.94
C GLY A 496 14.21 13.90 -9.61
N GLY A 497 13.47 13.67 -10.70
CA GLY A 497 12.75 14.73 -11.43
C GLY A 497 11.77 15.56 -10.58
N ILE A 498 11.34 15.07 -9.42
CA ILE A 498 10.57 15.85 -8.44
C ILE A 498 11.31 17.10 -7.94
N PHE A 499 12.64 17.05 -7.82
CA PHE A 499 13.41 18.15 -7.24
C PHE A 499 13.46 19.37 -8.19
N GLU A 500 13.24 19.17 -9.49
CA GLU A 500 13.07 20.23 -10.50
C GLU A 500 11.83 21.12 -10.21
N HIS A 501 10.89 20.63 -9.40
CA HIS A 501 9.73 21.39 -8.94
C HIS A 501 10.01 22.26 -7.71
N LEU A 502 11.14 22.07 -7.04
CA LEU A 502 11.49 22.79 -5.83
C LEU A 502 12.40 23.99 -6.16
N PRO A 503 12.37 25.06 -5.35
CA PRO A 503 13.26 26.21 -5.54
C PRO A 503 14.75 25.85 -5.59
N VAL A 504 15.15 24.74 -4.95
CA VAL A 504 16.55 24.27 -4.93
C VAL A 504 17.12 23.97 -6.32
N ALA A 505 16.28 23.70 -7.32
CA ALA A 505 16.70 23.46 -8.71
C ALA A 505 17.43 24.63 -9.37
N GLN A 506 17.31 25.84 -8.81
CA GLN A 506 18.01 27.03 -9.31
C GLN A 506 19.46 27.14 -8.80
N PHE A 507 19.86 26.29 -7.85
CA PHE A 507 21.17 26.35 -7.19
C PHE A 507 22.05 25.18 -7.64
N ASP A 508 22.61 25.29 -8.85
CA ASP A 508 23.50 24.30 -9.44
C ASP A 508 24.89 24.91 -9.74
N PRO A 509 25.97 24.42 -9.10
CA PRO A 509 26.00 23.38 -8.04
C PRO A 509 25.37 23.86 -6.71
N PRO A 510 24.93 22.95 -5.80
CA PRO A 510 25.15 21.50 -5.78
C PRO A 510 23.95 20.63 -6.21
N PHE A 511 22.97 21.20 -6.93
CA PHE A 511 21.70 20.53 -7.25
C PHE A 511 21.83 19.15 -7.90
N GLU A 512 22.60 19.01 -8.99
CA GLU A 512 22.66 17.75 -9.74
C GLU A 512 23.21 16.60 -8.90
N GLU A 513 24.25 16.86 -8.11
CA GLU A 513 24.95 15.83 -7.33
C GLU A 513 24.15 15.35 -6.10
N TYR A 514 23.47 16.26 -5.39
CA TYR A 514 22.88 15.95 -4.09
C TYR A 514 21.35 15.84 -4.09
N PHE A 515 20.68 16.30 -5.15
CA PHE A 515 19.22 16.25 -5.25
C PHE A 515 18.78 15.43 -6.46
N ALA A 516 19.14 15.86 -7.67
CA ALA A 516 18.76 15.12 -8.87
C ALA A 516 19.41 13.73 -8.91
N THR A 517 20.65 13.59 -8.46
CA THR A 517 21.35 12.29 -8.26
C THR A 517 21.26 11.33 -9.47
N PRO A 518 21.58 11.76 -10.70
CA PRO A 518 21.56 10.90 -11.88
C PRO A 518 22.48 9.67 -11.69
N GLN A 519 21.98 8.47 -12.01
CA GLN A 519 22.73 7.21 -11.81
C GLN A 519 23.32 6.63 -13.10
N ASN A 520 22.86 7.07 -14.29
CA ASN A 520 23.35 6.62 -15.59
C ASN A 520 23.40 5.08 -15.75
N ILE A 521 22.32 4.38 -15.40
CA ILE A 521 22.23 2.91 -15.44
C ILE A 521 21.66 2.42 -16.77
N ASP A 522 22.24 1.35 -17.31
CA ASP A 522 21.71 0.58 -18.43
C ASP A 522 20.65 -0.43 -17.91
N PHE A 523 19.38 -0.05 -17.98
CA PHE A 523 18.28 -0.87 -17.49
C PHE A 523 18.09 -2.16 -18.29
N ALA A 524 18.49 -2.22 -19.56
CA ALA A 524 18.43 -3.45 -20.34
C ALA A 524 19.38 -4.51 -19.76
N LYS A 525 20.62 -4.12 -19.45
CA LYS A 525 21.60 -5.02 -18.79
C LYS A 525 21.19 -5.39 -17.36
N LEU A 526 20.62 -4.44 -16.61
CA LEU A 526 20.11 -4.71 -15.28
C LEU A 526 18.99 -5.75 -15.32
N CYS A 527 18.00 -5.57 -16.20
CA CYS A 527 16.91 -6.54 -16.37
C CYS A 527 17.43 -7.90 -16.85
N ALA A 528 18.37 -7.93 -17.79
CA ALA A 528 19.01 -9.16 -18.25
C ALA A 528 19.72 -9.93 -17.12
N THR A 529 20.34 -9.23 -16.17
CA THR A 529 20.97 -9.84 -14.98
C THR A 529 19.95 -10.63 -14.15
N TYR A 530 18.71 -10.15 -14.08
CA TYR A 530 17.61 -10.81 -13.40
C TYR A 530 16.71 -11.63 -14.35
N GLY A 531 17.07 -11.82 -15.62
CA GLY A 531 16.25 -12.56 -16.59
C GLY A 531 14.86 -11.93 -16.85
N VAL A 532 14.72 -10.62 -16.66
CA VAL A 532 13.48 -9.86 -16.86
C VAL A 532 13.45 -9.28 -18.27
N GLU A 533 12.30 -9.36 -18.94
CA GLU A 533 12.11 -8.74 -20.25
C GLU A 533 12.20 -7.21 -20.14
N HIS A 534 12.97 -6.58 -21.01
CA HIS A 534 13.07 -5.12 -21.11
C HIS A 534 12.71 -4.68 -22.52
N THR A 535 11.83 -3.67 -22.61
CA THR A 535 11.50 -2.97 -23.84
C THR A 535 11.69 -1.48 -23.62
N ARG A 536 12.57 -0.88 -24.43
CA ARG A 536 12.66 0.56 -24.54
C ARG A 536 11.53 1.07 -25.44
N ILE A 537 10.74 2.00 -24.91
CA ILE A 537 9.66 2.64 -25.66
C ILE A 537 10.23 3.72 -26.58
N GLU A 538 9.84 3.68 -27.84
CA GLU A 538 10.24 4.63 -28.88
C GLU A 538 9.07 5.50 -29.33
N SER A 539 7.82 5.06 -29.10
CA SER A 539 6.63 5.79 -29.49
C SER A 539 5.39 5.50 -28.63
N TRP A 540 4.45 6.45 -28.58
CA TRP A 540 3.18 6.30 -27.85
C TRP A 540 2.27 5.23 -28.44
N THR A 541 2.31 5.04 -29.75
CA THR A 541 1.62 3.95 -30.45
C THR A 541 2.13 2.59 -29.97
N GLN A 542 3.46 2.41 -29.86
CA GLN A 542 4.06 1.20 -29.32
C GLN A 542 3.67 1.00 -27.84
N PHE A 543 3.81 2.04 -27.02
CA PHE A 543 3.46 1.97 -25.60
C PHE A 543 2.00 1.57 -25.38
N THR A 544 1.08 2.24 -26.06
CA THR A 544 -0.37 1.99 -25.96
C THR A 544 -0.69 0.53 -26.31
N LYS A 545 -0.12 0.01 -27.39
CA LYS A 545 -0.29 -1.40 -27.79
C LYS A 545 0.16 -2.36 -26.68
N LEU A 546 1.31 -2.08 -26.04
CA LEU A 546 1.86 -2.96 -25.00
C LEU A 546 1.05 -2.93 -23.70
N ILE A 547 0.45 -1.79 -23.33
CA ILE A 547 -0.33 -1.68 -22.09
C ILE A 547 -1.79 -2.11 -22.24
N SER A 548 -2.35 -2.10 -23.46
CA SER A 548 -3.72 -2.56 -23.72
C SER A 548 -3.91 -4.08 -23.55
N THR A 549 -2.83 -4.85 -23.52
CA THR A 549 -2.87 -6.28 -23.21
C THR A 549 -1.72 -6.62 -22.26
N LEU A 550 -2.07 -6.97 -21.03
CA LEU A 550 -1.10 -7.34 -20.01
C LEU A 550 -0.77 -8.84 -20.14
N PRO A 551 0.50 -9.24 -19.97
CA PRO A 551 0.86 -10.65 -19.97
C PRO A 551 0.20 -11.36 -18.79
N GLU A 552 -0.16 -12.63 -18.93
CA GLU A 552 -0.74 -13.40 -17.82
C GLU A 552 0.30 -13.81 -16.77
N ARG A 553 1.57 -13.89 -17.15
CA ARG A 553 2.68 -14.35 -16.31
C ARG A 553 3.96 -13.57 -16.57
N GLY A 554 4.88 -13.64 -15.62
CA GLY A 554 6.22 -13.05 -15.72
C GLY A 554 6.25 -11.57 -15.37
N VAL A 555 7.46 -11.02 -15.43
CA VAL A 555 7.73 -9.61 -15.16
C VAL A 555 8.40 -9.02 -16.39
N ARG A 556 7.97 -7.81 -16.78
CA ARG A 556 8.59 -7.04 -17.87
C ARG A 556 8.73 -5.57 -17.49
N VAL A 557 9.71 -4.90 -18.08
CA VAL A 557 9.95 -3.47 -17.95
C VAL A 557 9.72 -2.78 -19.29
N LEU A 558 8.85 -1.77 -19.28
CA LEU A 558 8.63 -0.82 -20.36
C LEU A 558 9.31 0.50 -19.95
N GLU A 559 10.52 0.73 -20.46
CA GLU A 559 11.30 1.93 -20.15
C GLU A 559 10.89 3.08 -21.08
N ILE A 560 10.42 4.17 -20.48
CA ILE A 560 10.08 5.42 -21.16
C ILE A 560 11.17 6.44 -20.84
N PRO A 561 12.12 6.68 -21.76
CA PRO A 561 13.12 7.72 -21.56
C PRO A 561 12.49 9.11 -21.69
N THR A 562 12.73 9.95 -20.70
CA THR A 562 12.22 11.34 -20.65
C THR A 562 13.31 12.31 -20.20
N ASP A 563 12.98 13.61 -20.18
CA ASP A 563 13.90 14.67 -19.73
C ASP A 563 13.25 15.45 -18.58
N ARG A 564 13.79 15.32 -17.36
CA ARG A 564 13.21 15.93 -16.16
C ARG A 564 13.06 17.46 -16.24
N LYS A 565 13.96 18.17 -16.94
CA LYS A 565 13.97 19.63 -17.00
C LYS A 565 12.91 20.12 -17.98
N ARG A 566 12.93 19.58 -19.20
CA ARG A 566 11.94 19.84 -20.25
C ARG A 566 10.54 19.47 -19.76
N ASP A 567 10.41 18.31 -19.15
CA ASP A 567 9.10 17.78 -18.75
C ASP A 567 8.52 18.59 -17.58
N THR A 568 9.36 19.04 -16.64
CA THR A 568 8.95 19.97 -15.58
C THR A 568 8.45 21.30 -16.12
N ALA A 569 9.16 21.91 -17.07
CA ALA A 569 8.76 23.17 -17.69
C ALA A 569 7.44 23.02 -18.46
N ARG A 570 7.32 21.96 -19.27
CA ARG A 570 6.10 21.65 -20.02
C ARG A 570 4.92 21.37 -19.09
N ARG A 571 5.11 20.60 -18.02
CA ARG A 571 4.08 20.32 -16.99
C ARG A 571 3.54 21.61 -16.37
N LYS A 572 4.43 22.54 -15.98
CA LYS A 572 4.04 23.86 -15.44
C LYS A 572 3.22 24.66 -16.46
N ALA A 573 3.65 24.69 -17.72
CA ALA A 573 2.92 25.38 -18.78
C ALA A 573 1.52 24.79 -19.03
N LEU A 574 1.40 23.45 -19.08
CA LEU A 574 0.11 22.77 -19.26
C LEU A 574 -0.87 23.06 -18.11
N LEU A 575 -0.40 23.00 -16.87
CA LEU A 575 -1.23 23.32 -15.70
C LEU A 575 -1.66 24.79 -15.69
N ALA A 576 -0.79 25.71 -16.11
CA ALA A 576 -1.12 27.13 -16.23
C ALA A 576 -2.16 27.39 -17.35
N GLN A 577 -2.03 26.73 -18.50
CA GLN A 577 -3.00 26.80 -19.58
C GLN A 577 -4.38 26.29 -19.15
N ALA A 578 -4.41 25.15 -18.46
CA ALA A 578 -5.65 24.58 -17.93
C ALA A 578 -6.30 25.49 -16.87
N ALA A 579 -5.50 26.11 -16.00
CA ALA A 579 -5.99 27.09 -15.04
C ALA A 579 -6.58 28.33 -15.71
N ALA A 580 -5.96 28.83 -16.78
CA ALA A 580 -6.45 30.00 -17.53
C ALA A 580 -7.73 29.72 -18.34
N ALA A 581 -8.05 28.45 -18.61
CA ALA A 581 -9.26 28.04 -19.33
C ALA A 581 -10.51 27.97 -18.43
N VAL A 582 -10.33 28.02 -17.11
CA VAL A 582 -11.39 28.00 -16.10
C VAL A 582 -11.68 29.43 -15.66
#